data_AF-A0A7C3WM92-F1
#
_entry.id   AF-A0A7C3WM92-F1
#
_cell.length_a   1.000
_cell.length_b   1.000
_cell.length_c   1.000
_cell.angle_alpha   90.00
_cell.angle_beta   90.00
_cell.angle_gamma   90.00
#
_symmetry.space_group_name_H-M   'P 1'
#
loop_
_entity.id
_entity.type
_entity.pdbx_description
1 polymer ?
#
loop_
_entity_poly.entity_id
_entity_poly.type
_entity_poly.pdbx_seq_one_letter_code
_entity_poly.pdbx_strand_id
1 'polypeptide(L)'
;MSSTTESVESSFELGLDEEPPGPFAQPLLPVIFPASPGASYGGSSESSYRLRPRGKRKGSSSSDSQRARGGPPPKAPWGPNLRTQAFRKTFFAHVPDKLWNDWHWQLQNRFRSLNQLERILRLSEEEREAMEQGGLQLPVAITPYYASLLDPDNPDHPLRRMVVPRPAEFIHSPGEAADPLGEDNHSPVPGLVHRYPDRVLLLAHDFCSTYCRYCTRSRLVGHGEMAATPARLEAALDYIRRTPTVRDVLVSGGDPLTLSDERLDQILSALRAIPHVEIVRL
;
A
#
# COMPACT_ATOMS: atom_id res chain seq x y z
N MET A 1 -48.72 -14.96 -38.07
CA MET A 1 -48.59 -15.51 -36.70
C MET A 1 -47.17 -15.26 -36.27
N SER A 2 -47.04 -14.34 -35.32
CA SER A 2 -45.78 -13.80 -34.79
C SER A 2 -45.16 -14.79 -33.79
N SER A 3 -43.84 -14.83 -33.71
CA SER A 3 -43.10 -15.22 -32.50
C SER A 3 -41.61 -14.93 -32.69
N THR A 4 -41.23 -13.66 -32.60
CA THR A 4 -39.87 -13.24 -32.27
C THR A 4 -39.66 -13.35 -30.77
N THR A 5 -38.70 -14.17 -30.34
CA THR A 5 -38.17 -14.15 -28.96
C THR A 5 -37.10 -13.07 -28.87
N GLU A 6 -37.41 -11.96 -28.19
CA GLU A 6 -36.44 -10.96 -27.74
C GLU A 6 -35.63 -11.52 -26.57
N SER A 7 -34.31 -11.63 -26.76
CA SER A 7 -33.36 -11.80 -25.68
C SER A 7 -32.97 -10.41 -25.16
N VAL A 8 -33.34 -10.13 -23.91
CA VAL A 8 -32.95 -8.90 -23.21
C VAL A 8 -31.52 -9.07 -22.72
N GLU A 9 -30.55 -8.57 -23.48
CA GLU A 9 -29.20 -8.32 -22.97
C GLU A 9 -29.22 -7.06 -22.11
N SER A 10 -29.27 -7.26 -20.79
CA SER A 10 -29.05 -6.22 -19.80
C SER A 10 -27.55 -5.95 -19.69
N SER A 11 -27.04 -5.03 -20.51
CA SER A 11 -25.72 -4.43 -20.37
C SER A 11 -25.67 -3.62 -19.08
N PHE A 12 -25.15 -4.22 -18.02
CA PHE A 12 -24.80 -3.52 -16.78
C PHE A 12 -23.39 -2.94 -17.01
N GLU A 13 -23.33 -1.71 -17.53
CA GLU A 13 -22.08 -0.96 -17.62
C GLU A 13 -21.55 -0.74 -16.19
N LEU A 14 -20.47 -1.44 -15.86
CA LEU A 14 -19.64 -1.12 -14.71
C LEU A 14 -18.99 0.23 -14.98
N GLY A 15 -19.51 1.27 -14.31
CA GLY A 15 -18.85 2.55 -14.22
C GLY A 15 -17.44 2.33 -13.66
N LEU A 16 -16.45 2.39 -14.55
CA LEU A 16 -15.09 2.72 -14.17
C LEU A 16 -15.19 4.14 -13.60
N ASP A 17 -15.07 4.27 -12.29
CA ASP A 17 -14.92 5.57 -11.64
C ASP A 17 -13.72 6.27 -12.31
N GLU A 18 -14.00 7.22 -13.20
CA GLU A 18 -12.99 8.12 -13.76
C GLU A 18 -12.27 8.79 -12.58
N GLU A 19 -10.95 8.61 -12.48
CA GLU A 19 -10.14 9.30 -11.46
C GLU A 19 -10.35 10.82 -11.62
N PRO A 20 -10.84 11.54 -10.60
CA PRO A 20 -10.96 12.98 -10.67
C PRO A 20 -9.55 13.59 -10.79
N PRO A 21 -9.39 14.71 -11.53
CA PRO A 21 -8.09 15.33 -11.71
C PRO A 21 -7.49 15.70 -10.34
N GLY A 22 -6.35 15.06 -10.01
CA GLY A 22 -5.60 15.38 -8.80
C GLY A 22 -5.24 16.88 -8.76
N PRO A 23 -5.03 17.47 -7.56
CA PRO A 23 -4.98 18.93 -7.35
C PRO A 23 -3.73 19.63 -7.91
N PHE A 24 -3.03 19.01 -8.86
CA PHE A 24 -1.86 19.59 -9.53
C PHE A 24 -2.21 20.36 -10.81
N ALA A 25 -3.50 20.66 -11.06
CA ALA A 25 -3.97 21.45 -12.20
C ALA A 25 -3.68 22.97 -12.11
N GLN A 26 -2.83 23.42 -11.19
CA GLN A 26 -2.39 24.81 -11.12
C GLN A 26 -0.91 24.97 -11.47
N PRO A 27 -0.55 25.83 -12.45
CA PRO A 27 0.83 26.13 -12.76
C PRO A 27 1.31 27.27 -11.85
N LEU A 28 2.20 27.04 -10.89
CA LEU A 28 2.82 28.15 -10.14
C LEU A 28 4.27 27.90 -9.72
N LEU A 29 5.08 28.91 -10.08
CA LEU A 29 6.40 29.42 -9.66
C LEU A 29 7.57 28.43 -9.43
N PRO A 30 8.80 28.79 -9.86
CA PRO A 30 9.99 27.99 -9.63
C PRO A 30 10.22 27.78 -8.12
N VAL A 31 10.31 26.52 -7.71
CA VAL A 31 10.59 26.14 -6.33
C VAL A 31 12.03 26.52 -6.01
N ILE A 32 12.22 27.51 -5.14
CA ILE A 32 13.51 27.82 -4.54
C ILE A 32 13.64 26.93 -3.31
N PHE A 33 14.45 25.87 -3.41
CA PHE A 33 14.81 25.06 -2.25
C PHE A 33 15.61 25.93 -1.26
N PRO A 34 15.14 26.13 -0.02
CA PRO A 34 15.98 26.73 1.01
C PRO A 34 17.21 25.85 1.23
N ALA A 35 18.38 26.46 1.43
CA ALA A 35 19.60 25.72 1.76
C ALA A 35 19.37 24.93 3.06
N SER A 36 19.53 23.60 3.00
CA SER A 36 19.47 22.75 4.18
C SER A 36 20.55 23.17 5.18
N PRO A 37 20.22 23.44 6.46
CA PRO A 37 21.25 23.59 7.47
C PRO A 37 21.97 22.24 7.59
N GLY A 38 23.29 22.24 7.35
CA GLY A 38 24.11 21.04 7.33
C GLY A 38 23.93 20.22 8.61
N ALA A 39 23.24 19.08 8.48
CA ALA A 39 23.15 18.11 9.56
C ALA A 39 24.47 17.33 9.61
N SER A 40 25.41 17.79 10.42
CA SER A 40 26.58 17.01 10.79
C SER A 40 26.14 15.80 11.61
N TYR A 41 26.07 14.61 10.99
CA TYR A 41 25.99 13.35 11.73
C TYR A 41 27.38 13.05 12.30
N GLY A 42 27.60 13.46 13.56
CA GLY A 42 28.77 13.10 14.35
C GLY A 42 28.33 12.43 15.65
N GLY A 43 28.96 11.29 15.98
CA GLY A 43 28.99 10.76 17.34
C GLY A 43 28.33 9.39 17.50
N SER A 44 29.15 8.35 17.46
CA SER A 44 28.89 7.03 18.04
C SER A 44 28.50 7.17 19.52
N SER A 45 27.31 6.69 19.88
CA SER A 45 27.00 6.33 21.27
C SER A 45 26.37 4.94 21.29
N GLU A 46 27.07 4.00 21.92
CA GLU A 46 26.57 2.67 22.23
C GLU A 46 25.37 2.80 23.16
N SER A 47 24.16 2.61 22.63
CA SER A 47 22.96 2.47 23.45
C SER A 47 22.82 1.02 23.90
N SER A 48 23.36 0.69 25.06
CA SER A 48 23.10 -0.58 25.74
C SER A 48 21.60 -0.74 26.02
N TYR A 49 20.94 -1.69 25.37
CA TYR A 49 19.55 -2.05 25.64
C TYR A 49 19.44 -2.75 27.01
N ARG A 50 19.05 -2.01 28.07
CA ARG A 50 18.59 -2.63 29.32
C ARG A 50 17.12 -3.01 29.18
N LEU A 51 16.87 -4.32 29.12
CA LEU A 51 15.52 -4.89 29.25
C LEU A 51 14.95 -4.53 30.63
N ARG A 52 13.84 -3.79 30.67
CA ARG A 52 13.08 -3.55 31.90
C ARG A 52 12.24 -4.79 32.26
N PRO A 53 12.10 -5.14 33.56
CA PRO A 53 11.30 -6.30 33.96
C PRO A 53 9.81 -6.09 33.66
N ARG A 54 9.14 -7.16 33.20
CA ARG A 54 7.69 -7.23 33.01
C ARG A 54 6.95 -6.99 34.34
N GLY A 55 6.24 -5.88 34.44
CA GLY A 55 5.26 -5.65 35.51
C GLY A 55 4.02 -6.54 35.31
N LYS A 56 3.55 -7.17 36.40
CA LYS A 56 2.34 -8.01 36.42
C LYS A 56 1.10 -7.18 36.06
N ARG A 57 0.40 -7.54 34.98
CA ARG A 57 -0.95 -7.03 34.69
C ARG A 57 -1.97 -7.72 35.60
N LYS A 58 -2.66 -6.95 36.44
CA LYS A 58 -3.87 -7.40 37.14
C LYS A 58 -5.03 -7.43 36.14
N GLY A 59 -5.79 -8.51 36.13
CA GLY A 59 -6.99 -8.66 35.33
C GLY A 59 -8.14 -7.80 35.85
N SER A 60 -8.92 -7.25 34.94
CA SER A 60 -10.27 -6.74 35.21
C SER A 60 -11.18 -7.21 34.09
N SER A 61 -12.07 -8.15 34.44
CA SER A 61 -13.25 -8.52 33.67
C SER A 61 -14.28 -7.41 33.76
N SER A 62 -14.85 -7.00 32.62
CA SER A 62 -16.31 -6.91 32.43
C SER A 62 -16.63 -6.34 31.05
N SER A 63 -17.61 -6.98 30.43
CA SER A 63 -18.38 -6.58 29.26
C SER A 63 -18.68 -5.07 29.16
N ASP A 64 -18.37 -4.47 28.01
CA ASP A 64 -19.18 -3.38 27.47
C ASP A 64 -18.98 -3.28 25.95
N SER A 65 -19.79 -4.05 25.22
CA SER A 65 -19.95 -3.92 23.77
C SER A 65 -20.88 -2.74 23.49
N GLN A 66 -20.36 -1.52 23.59
CA GLN A 66 -21.07 -0.32 23.15
C GLN A 66 -20.24 0.40 22.09
N ARG A 67 -20.74 0.28 20.83
CA ARG A 67 -20.53 1.16 19.66
C ARG A 67 -19.37 2.16 19.78
N ALA A 68 -18.25 1.85 19.13
CA ALA A 68 -17.27 2.85 18.71
C ALA A 68 -17.90 3.73 17.61
N ARG A 69 -18.62 4.78 17.99
CA ARG A 69 -18.98 5.87 17.09
C ARG A 69 -17.73 6.70 16.81
N GLY A 70 -17.56 7.13 15.56
CA GLY A 70 -16.39 7.82 15.02
C GLY A 70 -15.99 9.08 15.77
N GLY A 71 -15.20 8.91 16.83
CA GLY A 71 -14.38 9.97 17.40
C GLY A 71 -13.16 10.25 16.51
N PRO A 72 -12.55 11.44 16.61
CA PRO A 72 -11.30 11.73 15.92
C PRO A 72 -10.26 10.67 16.31
N PRO A 73 -9.38 10.25 15.38
CA PRO A 73 -8.36 9.26 15.67
C PRO A 73 -7.55 9.70 16.90
N PRO A 74 -7.16 8.77 17.79
CA PRO A 74 -6.38 9.10 18.96
C PRO A 74 -5.13 9.86 18.52
N LYS A 75 -4.85 11.01 19.16
CA LYS A 75 -3.63 11.78 18.88
C LYS A 75 -2.44 10.86 19.10
N ALA A 76 -1.60 10.71 18.08
CA ALA A 76 -0.41 9.88 18.17
C ALA A 76 0.41 10.31 19.41
N PRO A 77 0.98 9.36 20.17
CA PRO A 77 1.73 9.67 21.40
C PRO A 77 3.06 10.40 21.13
N TRP A 78 3.38 10.64 19.86
CA TRP A 78 4.59 11.30 19.39
C TRP A 78 4.21 12.71 18.93
N GLY A 79 4.97 13.71 19.36
CA GLY A 79 4.81 15.09 18.87
C GLY A 79 4.92 15.16 17.34
N PRO A 80 4.40 16.24 16.73
CA PRO A 80 4.32 16.33 15.27
C PRO A 80 5.71 16.30 14.63
N ASN A 81 5.91 15.44 13.63
CA ASN A 81 7.19 15.31 12.92
C ASN A 81 7.57 16.66 12.27
N LEU A 82 8.70 17.23 12.69
CA LEU A 82 9.16 18.56 12.22
C LEU A 82 9.45 18.59 10.72
N ARG A 83 9.97 17.48 10.15
CA ARG A 83 10.21 17.36 8.71
C ARG A 83 8.89 17.38 7.95
N THR A 84 7.91 16.62 8.43
CA THR A 84 6.55 16.62 7.86
C THR A 84 5.90 17.99 7.95
N GLN A 85 6.02 18.70 9.07
CA GLN A 85 5.50 20.06 9.21
C GLN A 85 6.14 21.03 8.22
N ALA A 86 7.47 21.02 8.10
CA ALA A 86 8.19 21.86 7.15
C ALA A 86 7.77 21.56 5.71
N PHE A 87 7.72 20.28 5.34
CA PHE A 87 7.26 19.81 4.03
C PHE A 87 5.83 20.28 3.72
N ARG A 88 4.90 20.10 4.66
CA ARG A 88 3.51 20.58 4.51
C ARG A 88 3.46 22.09 4.34
N LYS A 89 4.22 22.86 5.13
CA LYS A 89 4.27 24.32 5.00
C LYS A 89 4.78 24.77 3.64
N THR A 90 5.72 24.04 3.04
CA THR A 90 6.29 24.38 1.73
C THR A 90 5.37 24.00 0.57
N PHE A 91 4.87 22.76 0.55
CA PHE A 91 4.20 22.20 -0.63
C PHE A 91 2.67 22.08 -0.51
N PHE A 92 2.15 22.05 0.72
CA PHE A 92 0.74 21.77 1.02
C PHE A 92 0.16 22.76 2.04
N ALA A 93 0.62 24.02 2.03
CA ALA A 93 0.22 25.05 3.01
C ALA A 93 -1.30 25.30 3.03
N HIS A 94 -1.95 25.09 1.89
CA HIS A 94 -3.39 25.26 1.68
C HIS A 94 -4.21 24.02 2.07
N VAL A 95 -3.58 22.89 2.38
CA VAL A 95 -4.27 21.64 2.71
C VAL A 95 -4.55 21.58 4.21
N PRO A 96 -5.83 21.61 4.63
CA PRO A 96 -6.20 21.55 6.04
C PRO A 96 -5.83 20.20 6.66
N ASP A 97 -5.62 20.17 7.99
CA ASP A 97 -5.30 18.94 8.73
C ASP A 97 -6.31 17.81 8.50
N LYS A 98 -7.59 18.16 8.31
CA LYS A 98 -8.64 17.18 8.02
C LYS A 98 -8.34 16.38 6.74
N LEU A 99 -7.93 17.06 5.66
CA LEU A 99 -7.58 16.40 4.40
C LEU A 99 -6.22 15.69 4.50
N TRP A 100 -5.24 16.29 5.19
CA TRP A 100 -3.96 15.63 5.39
C TRP A 100 -4.08 14.29 6.13
N ASN A 101 -4.99 14.22 7.10
CA ASN A 101 -5.27 13.01 7.87
C ASN A 101 -6.30 12.07 7.20
N ASP A 102 -6.79 12.41 6.01
CA ASP A 102 -7.65 11.54 5.21
C ASP A 102 -6.77 10.66 4.30
N TRP A 103 -6.85 9.35 4.49
CA TRP A 103 -6.04 8.40 3.71
C TRP A 103 -6.48 8.37 2.24
N HIS A 104 -7.76 8.58 1.92
CA HIS A 104 -8.21 8.66 0.53
C HIS A 104 -7.56 9.84 -0.17
N TRP A 105 -7.49 11.00 0.50
CA TRP A 105 -6.79 12.16 -0.03
C TRP A 105 -5.30 11.84 -0.26
N GLN A 106 -4.64 11.17 0.69
CA GLN A 106 -3.24 10.73 0.51
C GLN A 106 -3.06 9.83 -0.72
N LEU A 107 -3.98 8.91 -0.98
CA LEU A 107 -3.92 8.00 -2.15
C LEU A 107 -4.17 8.70 -3.48
N GLN A 108 -5.13 9.63 -3.53
CA GLN A 108 -5.44 10.43 -4.71
C GLN A 108 -4.28 11.37 -5.08
N ASN A 109 -3.50 11.81 -4.08
CA ASN A 109 -2.44 12.81 -4.21
C ASN A 109 -1.02 12.22 -4.33
N ARG A 110 -0.90 10.94 -4.69
CA ARG A 110 0.41 10.30 -4.83
C ARG A 110 1.25 10.92 -5.95
N PHE A 111 2.54 11.10 -5.69
CA PHE A 111 3.54 11.45 -6.70
C PHE A 111 3.86 10.21 -7.53
N ARG A 112 3.65 10.29 -8.84
CA ARG A 112 3.75 9.18 -9.80
C ARG A 112 4.68 9.45 -10.99
N SER A 113 5.09 10.71 -11.21
CA SER A 113 5.91 11.10 -12.36
C SER A 113 7.20 11.81 -11.98
N LEU A 114 8.16 11.85 -12.90
CA LEU A 114 9.43 12.56 -12.75
C LEU A 114 9.20 14.02 -12.34
N ASN A 115 8.43 14.76 -13.15
CA ASN A 115 8.11 16.17 -12.90
C ASN A 115 7.48 16.41 -11.52
N GLN A 116 6.68 15.46 -11.04
CA GLN A 116 6.08 15.52 -9.72
C GLN A 116 7.12 15.33 -8.60
N LEU A 117 8.08 14.42 -8.76
CA LEU A 117 9.15 14.18 -7.79
C LEU A 117 10.19 15.31 -7.78
N GLU A 118 10.56 15.87 -8.92
CA GLU A 118 11.50 17.00 -9.00
C GLU A 118 11.01 18.26 -8.27
N ARG A 119 9.69 18.40 -8.13
CA ARG A 119 9.09 19.50 -7.36
C ARG A 119 9.41 19.43 -5.87
N ILE A 120 9.65 18.23 -5.36
CA ILE A 120 9.79 17.97 -3.92
C ILE A 120 11.16 17.41 -3.52
N LEU A 121 11.92 16.88 -4.47
CA LEU A 121 13.24 16.29 -4.27
C LEU A 121 14.24 16.88 -5.28
N ARG A 122 15.48 17.08 -4.86
CA ARG A 122 16.61 17.22 -5.80
C ARG A 122 17.04 15.82 -6.22
N LEU A 123 16.53 15.36 -7.37
CA LEU A 123 16.86 14.02 -7.88
C LEU A 123 18.32 13.92 -8.29
N SER A 124 18.95 12.79 -7.99
CA SER A 124 20.26 12.45 -8.55
C SER A 124 20.13 12.11 -10.03
N GLU A 125 21.25 12.06 -10.74
CA GLU A 125 21.28 11.65 -12.15
C GLU A 125 20.72 10.24 -12.31
N GLU A 126 21.10 9.29 -11.43
CA GLU A 126 20.59 7.92 -11.43
C GLU A 126 19.05 7.88 -11.26
N GLU A 127 18.50 8.62 -10.30
CA GLU A 127 17.05 8.63 -10.06
C GLU A 127 16.29 9.24 -11.22
N ARG A 128 16.85 10.27 -11.87
CA ARG A 128 16.30 10.88 -13.07
C ARG A 128 16.32 9.89 -14.23
N GLU A 129 17.48 9.29 -14.51
CA GLU A 129 17.67 8.31 -15.58
C GLU A 129 16.66 7.17 -15.46
N ALA A 130 16.49 6.61 -14.26
CA ALA A 130 15.55 5.50 -14.04
C ALA A 130 14.08 5.89 -14.28
N MET A 131 13.71 7.12 -13.93
CA MET A 131 12.37 7.65 -14.18
C MET A 131 12.13 7.99 -15.66
N GLU A 132 13.16 8.41 -16.39
CA GLU A 132 13.10 8.77 -17.82
C GLU A 132 13.14 7.55 -18.74
N GLN A 133 14.00 6.59 -18.45
CA GLN A 133 14.17 5.35 -19.23
C GLN A 133 12.87 4.56 -19.33
N GLY A 134 12.01 4.65 -18.31
CA GLY A 134 10.78 3.87 -18.24
C GLY A 134 11.07 2.38 -18.07
N GLY A 135 10.12 1.52 -18.44
CA GLY A 135 10.29 0.06 -18.35
C GLY A 135 10.41 -0.48 -16.91
N LEU A 136 10.03 0.32 -15.91
CA LEU A 136 10.03 -0.11 -14.51
C LEU A 136 9.02 -1.27 -14.35
N GLN A 137 9.47 -2.37 -13.74
CA GLN A 137 8.58 -3.49 -13.40
C GLN A 137 7.48 -3.10 -12.42
N LEU A 138 7.74 -2.07 -11.61
CA LEU A 138 6.83 -1.58 -10.58
C LEU A 138 6.52 -0.10 -10.84
N PRO A 139 5.23 0.30 -10.88
CA PRO A 139 4.88 1.70 -11.00
C PRO A 139 5.43 2.52 -9.83
N VAL A 140 5.60 3.82 -10.06
CA VAL A 140 5.99 4.77 -9.03
C VAL A 140 4.73 5.41 -8.46
N ALA A 141 4.56 5.31 -7.15
CA ALA A 141 3.52 6.03 -6.42
C ALA A 141 3.98 6.25 -4.99
N ILE A 142 4.04 7.51 -4.56
CA ILE A 142 4.50 7.90 -3.21
C ILE A 142 3.45 8.84 -2.61
N THR A 143 2.88 8.51 -1.44
CA THR A 143 1.91 9.41 -0.77
C THR A 143 2.57 10.71 -0.33
N PRO A 144 1.81 11.83 -0.23
CA PRO A 144 2.30 13.07 0.37
C PRO A 144 2.92 12.87 1.76
N TYR A 145 2.31 12.03 2.60
CA TYR A 145 2.86 11.69 3.90
C TYR A 145 4.23 11.01 3.80
N TYR A 146 4.39 9.96 2.98
CA TYR A 146 5.67 9.26 2.84
C TYR A 146 6.75 10.18 2.25
N ALA A 147 6.39 10.97 1.24
CA ALA A 147 7.26 11.98 0.65
C ALA A 147 7.77 12.99 1.68
N SER A 148 6.92 13.37 2.65
CA SER A 148 7.30 14.30 3.74
C SER A 148 8.37 13.75 4.69
N LEU A 149 8.62 12.45 4.67
CA LEU A 149 9.66 11.79 5.47
C LEU A 149 11.01 11.75 4.74
N LEU A 150 11.02 12.02 3.43
CA LEU A 150 12.21 11.88 2.61
C LEU A 150 13.20 13.03 2.85
N ASP A 151 14.47 12.72 2.63
CA ASP A 151 15.47 13.76 2.52
C ASP A 151 15.48 14.34 1.09
N PRO A 152 15.24 15.65 0.93
CA PRO A 152 15.14 16.26 -0.39
C PRO A 152 16.49 16.30 -1.11
N ASP A 153 17.60 16.34 -0.37
CA ASP A 153 18.94 16.55 -0.92
C ASP A 153 19.79 15.28 -0.90
N ASN A 154 19.50 14.31 -0.02
CA ASN A 154 20.26 13.07 0.09
C ASN A 154 19.59 11.89 -0.64
N PRO A 155 20.07 11.47 -1.82
CA PRO A 155 19.53 10.33 -2.56
C PRO A 155 19.75 8.99 -1.84
N ASP A 156 20.74 8.90 -0.93
CA ASP A 156 21.03 7.69 -0.16
C ASP A 156 20.24 7.59 1.14
N HIS A 157 19.34 8.55 1.40
CA HIS A 157 18.44 8.48 2.53
C HIS A 157 17.63 7.16 2.50
N PRO A 158 17.62 6.36 3.59
CA PRO A 158 17.04 5.01 3.56
C PRO A 158 15.60 4.96 3.08
N LEU A 159 14.73 5.86 3.54
CA LEU A 159 13.33 5.89 3.11
C LEU A 159 13.19 6.29 1.63
N ARG A 160 14.10 7.10 1.10
CA ARG A 160 14.06 7.52 -0.31
C ARG A 160 14.42 6.35 -1.24
N ARG A 161 15.48 5.62 -0.89
CA ARG A 161 15.88 4.39 -1.60
C ARG A 161 14.80 3.31 -1.62
N MET A 162 13.86 3.35 -0.69
CA MET A 162 12.74 2.41 -0.65
C MET A 162 11.66 2.69 -1.69
N VAL A 163 11.59 3.91 -2.26
CA VAL A 163 10.42 4.35 -3.05
C VAL A 163 10.75 5.10 -4.34
N VAL A 164 11.94 5.69 -4.47
CA VAL A 164 12.41 6.34 -5.69
C VAL A 164 13.29 5.37 -6.47
N PRO A 165 13.00 5.12 -7.76
CA PRO A 165 13.72 4.12 -8.53
C PRO A 165 15.14 4.54 -8.90
N ARG A 166 15.97 3.54 -9.21
CA ARG A 166 17.33 3.74 -9.75
C ARG A 166 17.66 2.73 -10.86
N PRO A 167 18.67 2.98 -11.71
CA PRO A 167 18.95 2.14 -12.88
C PRO A 167 19.35 0.71 -12.51
N ALA A 168 19.83 0.50 -11.28
CA ALA A 168 20.13 -0.82 -10.74
C ALA A 168 18.92 -1.78 -10.77
N GLU A 169 17.69 -1.27 -10.81
CA GLU A 169 16.48 -2.09 -10.92
C GLU A 169 16.29 -2.75 -12.30
N PHE A 170 16.99 -2.26 -13.33
CA PHE A 170 16.97 -2.86 -14.67
C PHE A 170 18.04 -3.94 -14.84
N ILE A 171 18.92 -4.11 -13.85
CA ILE A 171 20.00 -5.07 -13.91
C ILE A 171 19.49 -6.40 -13.36
N HIS A 172 19.39 -7.40 -14.23
CA HIS A 172 19.08 -8.77 -13.84
C HIS A 172 20.35 -9.55 -13.50
N SER A 173 20.43 -10.05 -12.27
CA SER A 173 21.54 -10.85 -11.78
C SER A 173 21.29 -12.36 -11.95
N PRO A 174 22.34 -13.19 -12.12
CA PRO A 174 22.19 -14.63 -12.06
C PRO A 174 21.52 -15.08 -10.76
N GLY A 175 20.47 -15.91 -10.87
CA GLY A 175 19.69 -16.41 -9.72
C GLY A 175 18.44 -15.59 -9.41
N GLU A 176 18.22 -14.45 -10.08
CA GLU A 176 16.92 -13.79 -10.05
C GLU A 176 15.86 -14.56 -10.84
N ALA A 177 14.62 -14.48 -10.37
CA ALA A 177 13.45 -15.05 -11.02
C ALA A 177 12.28 -14.08 -10.86
N ALA A 178 11.35 -14.09 -11.82
CA ALA A 178 10.14 -13.27 -11.73
C ALA A 178 9.28 -13.67 -10.51
N ASP A 179 9.12 -14.97 -10.26
CA ASP A 179 8.45 -15.54 -9.10
C ASP A 179 9.44 -16.36 -8.24
N PRO A 180 10.28 -15.69 -7.42
CA PRO A 180 11.30 -16.37 -6.62
C PRO A 180 10.70 -17.20 -5.47
N LEU A 181 9.40 -17.01 -5.18
CA LEU A 181 8.69 -17.71 -4.11
C LEU A 181 7.86 -18.89 -4.62
N GLY A 182 7.76 -19.06 -5.94
CA GLY A 182 6.96 -20.10 -6.59
C GLY A 182 5.47 -19.99 -6.25
N GLU A 183 4.97 -18.78 -6.03
CA GLU A 183 3.57 -18.50 -5.69
C GLU A 183 2.61 -19.05 -6.76
N ASP A 184 2.96 -18.89 -8.03
CA ASP A 184 2.08 -19.28 -9.14
C ASP A 184 1.91 -20.81 -9.20
N ASN A 185 3.00 -21.55 -8.97
CA ASN A 185 2.99 -23.02 -8.91
C ASN A 185 2.23 -23.58 -7.70
N HIS A 186 2.09 -22.77 -6.64
CA HIS A 186 1.35 -23.12 -5.44
C HIS A 186 -0.07 -22.53 -5.43
N SER A 187 -0.57 -22.06 -6.58
CA SER A 187 -1.89 -21.41 -6.69
C SER A 187 -2.97 -22.39 -7.16
N PRO A 188 -3.74 -23.04 -6.26
CA PRO A 188 -4.84 -23.94 -6.66
C PRO A 188 -5.95 -23.24 -7.46
N VAL A 189 -6.15 -21.95 -7.23
CA VAL A 189 -7.02 -21.07 -8.01
C VAL A 189 -6.34 -19.71 -8.12
N PRO A 190 -6.63 -18.90 -9.16
CA PRO A 190 -6.02 -17.57 -9.32
C PRO A 190 -6.20 -16.69 -8.07
N GLY A 191 -5.09 -16.15 -7.56
CA GLY A 191 -5.10 -15.24 -6.41
C GLY A 191 -5.18 -15.90 -5.04
N LEU A 192 -5.05 -17.23 -4.96
CA LEU A 192 -4.96 -17.95 -3.70
C LEU A 192 -3.74 -18.86 -3.74
N VAL A 193 -2.74 -18.62 -2.89
CA VAL A 193 -1.53 -19.44 -2.79
C VAL A 193 -1.64 -20.37 -1.59
N HIS A 194 -1.52 -21.67 -1.82
CA HIS A 194 -1.56 -22.72 -0.79
C HIS A 194 -0.26 -23.53 -0.79
N ARG A 195 0.78 -22.94 -0.18
CA ARG A 195 2.12 -23.55 -0.08
C ARG A 195 2.31 -24.44 1.15
N TYR A 196 1.61 -24.13 2.23
CA TYR A 196 1.78 -24.78 3.53
C TYR A 196 0.55 -25.61 3.89
N PRO A 197 0.67 -26.69 4.68
CA PRO A 197 -0.45 -27.64 4.87
C PRO A 197 -1.75 -27.07 5.44
N ASP A 198 -1.65 -26.03 6.27
CA ASP A 198 -2.76 -25.55 7.11
C ASP A 198 -3.12 -24.07 6.92
N ARG A 199 -2.50 -23.41 5.93
CA ARG A 199 -2.67 -21.96 5.72
C ARG A 199 -2.51 -21.53 4.28
N VAL A 200 -3.27 -20.49 3.93
CA VAL A 200 -3.31 -19.92 2.58
C VAL A 200 -3.03 -18.41 2.60
N LEU A 201 -2.55 -17.91 1.47
CA LEU A 201 -2.37 -16.49 1.19
C LEU A 201 -3.41 -16.09 0.13
N LEU A 202 -4.35 -15.23 0.52
CA LEU A 202 -5.36 -14.66 -0.37
C LEU A 202 -4.88 -13.29 -0.88
N LEU A 203 -4.57 -13.22 -2.18
CA LEU A 203 -4.18 -12.00 -2.86
C LEU A 203 -5.45 -11.22 -3.25
N ALA A 204 -5.92 -10.38 -2.32
CA ALA A 204 -7.21 -9.69 -2.38
C ALA A 204 -7.16 -8.31 -3.08
N HIS A 205 -5.97 -7.73 -3.23
CA HIS A 205 -5.81 -6.46 -3.90
C HIS A 205 -4.40 -6.37 -4.50
N ASP A 206 -4.19 -5.53 -5.50
CA ASP A 206 -2.91 -5.35 -6.18
C ASP A 206 -2.36 -3.93 -6.06
N PHE A 207 -3.11 -3.05 -5.41
CA PHE A 207 -2.74 -1.69 -5.15
C PHE A 207 -1.97 -1.58 -3.84
N CYS A 208 -0.97 -0.69 -3.81
CA CYS A 208 -0.32 -0.24 -2.58
C CYS A 208 -0.43 1.29 -2.47
N SER A 209 -0.54 1.79 -1.23
CA SER A 209 -0.45 3.23 -0.96
C SER A 209 0.88 3.82 -1.44
N THR A 210 1.97 3.08 -1.29
CA THR A 210 3.28 3.42 -1.83
C THR A 210 3.96 2.16 -2.33
N TYR A 211 4.53 2.23 -3.53
CA TYR A 211 5.18 1.08 -4.16
C TYR A 211 6.65 1.00 -3.74
N CYS A 212 6.98 -0.05 -2.99
CA CYS A 212 8.33 -0.28 -2.49
C CYS A 212 9.23 -0.83 -3.59
N ARG A 213 10.41 -0.23 -3.85
CA ARG A 213 11.36 -0.66 -4.89
C ARG A 213 11.98 -2.05 -4.65
N TYR A 214 11.69 -2.67 -3.52
CA TYR A 214 12.10 -4.02 -3.12
C TYR A 214 10.91 -4.99 -3.02
N CYS A 215 9.79 -4.69 -3.68
CA CYS A 215 8.59 -5.52 -3.63
C CYS A 215 8.86 -6.91 -4.26
N THR A 216 8.71 -7.99 -3.48
CA THR A 216 8.83 -9.37 -3.98
C THR A 216 7.72 -9.78 -4.96
N ARG A 217 6.71 -8.92 -5.13
CA ARG A 217 5.58 -9.11 -6.05
C ARG A 217 5.51 -8.02 -7.12
N SER A 218 6.64 -7.41 -7.48
CA SER A 218 6.70 -6.39 -8.55
C SER A 218 6.04 -6.84 -9.87
N ARG A 219 6.09 -8.14 -10.17
CA ARG A 219 5.40 -8.74 -11.34
C ARG A 219 3.86 -8.66 -11.29
N LEU A 220 3.26 -8.51 -10.10
CA LEU A 220 1.81 -8.63 -9.88
C LEU A 220 1.15 -7.32 -9.43
N VAL A 221 1.82 -6.52 -8.59
CA VAL A 221 1.20 -5.34 -7.97
C VAL A 221 1.29 -4.11 -8.86
N GLY A 222 0.22 -3.33 -8.88
CA GLY A 222 0.15 -2.04 -9.58
C GLY A 222 -0.16 -2.10 -11.08
N HIS A 223 -0.47 -3.27 -11.62
CA HIS A 223 -0.77 -3.48 -13.04
C HIS A 223 -2.25 -3.76 -13.35
N GLY A 224 -3.12 -3.86 -12.34
CA GLY A 224 -4.54 -4.20 -12.51
C GLY A 224 -4.80 -5.70 -12.71
N GLU A 225 -3.76 -6.49 -12.98
CA GLU A 225 -3.85 -7.93 -13.27
C GLU A 225 -4.34 -8.76 -12.08
N MET A 226 -4.14 -8.25 -10.86
CA MET A 226 -4.55 -8.92 -9.64
C MET A 226 -5.86 -8.40 -9.04
N ALA A 227 -6.61 -7.55 -9.76
CA ALA A 227 -7.88 -7.04 -9.29
C ALA A 227 -8.80 -8.18 -8.81
N ALA A 228 -9.27 -8.10 -7.56
CA ALA A 228 -10.14 -9.09 -6.97
C ALA A 228 -11.56 -8.96 -7.51
N THR A 229 -11.78 -9.51 -8.70
CA THR A 229 -13.13 -9.68 -9.24
C THR A 229 -13.98 -10.52 -8.28
N PRO A 230 -15.29 -10.29 -8.18
CA PRO A 230 -16.17 -11.11 -7.35
C PRO A 230 -16.03 -12.61 -7.64
N ALA A 231 -15.88 -12.98 -8.92
CA ALA A 231 -15.71 -14.37 -9.35
C ALA A 231 -14.41 -14.99 -8.81
N ARG A 232 -13.29 -14.25 -8.84
CA ARG A 232 -12.00 -14.73 -8.32
C ARG A 232 -12.04 -14.90 -6.80
N LEU A 233 -12.63 -13.94 -6.09
CA LEU A 233 -12.80 -14.02 -4.65
C LEU A 233 -13.66 -15.25 -4.27
N GLU A 234 -14.77 -15.47 -4.97
CA GLU A 234 -15.64 -16.61 -4.69
C GLU A 234 -14.95 -17.95 -4.97
N ALA A 235 -14.18 -18.06 -6.06
CA ALA A 235 -13.40 -19.26 -6.35
C ALA A 235 -12.37 -19.57 -5.24
N ALA A 236 -11.73 -18.53 -4.68
CA ALA A 236 -10.82 -18.67 -3.54
C ALA A 236 -11.55 -19.10 -2.27
N LEU A 237 -12.71 -18.50 -1.96
CA LEU A 237 -13.54 -18.89 -0.83
C LEU A 237 -14.03 -20.33 -0.96
N ASP A 238 -14.47 -20.75 -2.13
CA ASP A 238 -14.90 -22.12 -2.42
C ASP A 238 -13.78 -23.14 -2.23
N TYR A 239 -12.55 -22.81 -2.62
CA TYR A 239 -11.39 -23.65 -2.35
C TYR A 239 -11.18 -23.81 -0.84
N ILE A 240 -11.22 -22.71 -0.07
CA ILE A 240 -11.04 -22.73 1.38
C ILE A 240 -12.15 -23.54 2.05
N ARG A 241 -13.42 -23.35 1.64
CA ARG A 241 -14.58 -24.13 2.15
C ARG A 241 -14.41 -25.63 1.95
N ARG A 242 -13.86 -26.05 0.81
CA ARG A 242 -13.65 -27.47 0.46
C ARG A 242 -12.35 -28.07 1.01
N THR A 243 -11.54 -27.29 1.71
CA THR A 243 -10.23 -27.73 2.21
C THR A 243 -10.17 -27.59 3.74
N PRO A 244 -10.70 -28.57 4.51
CA PRO A 244 -10.83 -28.47 5.96
C PRO A 244 -9.53 -28.33 6.74
N THR A 245 -8.38 -28.60 6.11
CA THR A 245 -7.06 -28.42 6.73
C THR A 245 -6.65 -26.94 6.84
N VAL A 246 -7.27 -26.05 6.05
CA VAL A 246 -6.94 -24.61 6.04
C VAL A 246 -7.58 -23.92 7.23
N ARG A 247 -6.77 -23.61 8.25
CA ARG A 247 -7.22 -22.92 9.48
C ARG A 247 -6.75 -21.47 9.59
N ASP A 248 -5.72 -21.08 8.84
CA ASP A 248 -5.16 -19.71 8.83
C ASP A 248 -5.21 -19.12 7.40
N VAL A 249 -5.85 -17.97 7.27
CA VAL A 249 -5.97 -17.23 6.01
C VAL A 249 -5.30 -15.86 6.17
N LEU A 250 -4.22 -15.64 5.42
CA LEU A 250 -3.57 -14.33 5.30
C LEU A 250 -4.14 -13.59 4.09
N VAL A 251 -4.88 -12.52 4.33
CA VAL A 251 -5.35 -11.60 3.28
C VAL A 251 -4.22 -10.62 2.99
N SER A 252 -3.81 -10.51 1.74
CA SER A 252 -2.66 -9.72 1.31
C SER A 252 -2.79 -9.36 -0.17
N GLY A 253 -1.66 -9.24 -0.87
CA GLY A 253 -1.56 -8.87 -2.27
C GLY A 253 -0.57 -7.73 -2.42
N GLY A 254 -1.06 -6.56 -2.80
CA GLY A 254 -0.45 -5.28 -2.47
C GLY A 254 -0.69 -4.97 -0.99
N ASP A 255 -1.53 -3.97 -0.71
CA ASP A 255 -1.92 -3.58 0.64
C ASP A 255 -3.44 -3.73 0.83
N PRO A 256 -3.92 -4.77 1.56
CA PRO A 256 -5.35 -5.01 1.73
C PRO A 256 -6.06 -3.89 2.51
N LEU A 257 -5.33 -3.07 3.26
CA LEU A 257 -5.89 -1.94 4.01
C LEU A 257 -6.12 -0.69 3.15
N THR A 258 -5.88 -0.79 1.84
CA THR A 258 -6.29 0.24 0.87
C THR A 258 -7.64 -0.04 0.21
N LEU A 259 -8.25 -1.21 0.49
CA LEU A 259 -9.63 -1.50 0.13
C LEU A 259 -10.60 -0.61 0.93
N SER A 260 -11.82 -0.42 0.41
CA SER A 260 -12.88 0.21 1.19
C SER A 260 -13.28 -0.68 2.37
N ASP A 261 -13.79 -0.06 3.44
CA ASP A 261 -14.26 -0.78 4.63
C ASP A 261 -15.32 -1.83 4.27
N GLU A 262 -16.22 -1.52 3.34
CA GLU A 262 -17.26 -2.43 2.87
C GLU A 262 -16.65 -3.66 2.18
N ARG A 263 -15.65 -3.46 1.32
CA ARG A 263 -15.01 -4.57 0.60
C ARG A 263 -14.19 -5.44 1.55
N LEU A 264 -13.48 -4.83 2.49
CA LEU A 264 -12.74 -5.55 3.51
C LEU A 264 -13.69 -6.35 4.41
N ASP A 265 -14.79 -5.75 4.86
CA ASP A 265 -15.81 -6.43 5.67
C ASP A 265 -16.44 -7.62 4.95
N GLN A 266 -16.74 -7.49 3.65
CA GLN A 266 -17.23 -8.61 2.83
C GLN A 266 -16.26 -9.80 2.84
N ILE A 267 -14.96 -9.55 2.63
CA ILE A 267 -13.93 -10.60 2.61
C ILE A 267 -13.81 -11.24 4.00
N LEU A 268 -13.69 -10.43 5.05
CA LEU A 268 -13.51 -10.90 6.42
C LEU A 268 -14.73 -11.68 6.91
N SER A 269 -15.94 -11.19 6.65
CA SER A 269 -17.19 -11.85 7.02
C SER A 269 -17.35 -13.18 6.30
N ALA A 270 -17.04 -13.23 4.99
CA ALA A 270 -17.10 -14.48 4.22
C ALA A 270 -16.10 -15.53 4.73
N LEU A 271 -14.88 -15.13 5.07
CA LEU A 271 -13.87 -16.02 5.65
C LEU A 271 -14.28 -16.52 7.04
N ARG A 272 -14.85 -15.64 7.89
CA ARG A 272 -15.31 -15.99 9.24
C ARG A 272 -16.52 -16.90 9.26
N ALA A 273 -17.31 -16.93 8.18
CA ALA A 273 -18.41 -17.86 8.03
C ALA A 273 -17.97 -19.32 7.80
N ILE A 274 -16.69 -19.54 7.47
CA ILE A 274 -16.14 -20.89 7.21
C ILE A 274 -15.73 -21.54 8.54
N PRO A 275 -16.38 -22.63 9.00
CA PRO A 275 -16.22 -23.13 10.37
C PRO A 275 -14.80 -23.54 10.78
N HIS A 276 -14.01 -24.06 9.85
CA HIS A 276 -12.64 -24.51 10.11
C HIS A 276 -11.59 -23.40 9.98
N VAL A 277 -11.97 -22.19 9.56
CA VAL A 277 -11.07 -21.03 9.53
C VAL A 277 -11.02 -20.40 10.92
N GLU A 278 -9.91 -20.61 11.62
CA GLU A 278 -9.71 -20.13 12.99
C GLU A 278 -9.09 -18.73 13.03
N ILE A 279 -8.16 -18.46 12.11
CA ILE A 279 -7.34 -17.26 12.11
C ILE A 279 -7.48 -16.58 10.75
N VAL A 280 -7.79 -15.28 10.79
CA VAL A 280 -7.71 -14.39 9.62
C VAL A 280 -6.73 -13.28 9.96
N ARG A 281 -5.75 -13.06 9.08
CA ARG A 281 -4.69 -12.04 9.22
C ARG A 281 -4.73 -11.10 8.03
N LEU A 282 -4.31 -9.85 8.27
CA LEU A 282 -4.08 -8.80 7.27
C LEU A 282 -2.59 -8.45 7.29
#